data_AF-A0A485KZT9-F1
#
_entry.id   AF-A0A485KZT9-F1
#
_cell.length_a   1.000
_cell.length_b   1.000
_cell.length_c   1.000
_cell.angle_alpha   90.00
_cell.angle_beta   90.00
_cell.angle_gamma   90.00
#
_symmetry.space_group_name_H-M   'P 1'
#
loop_
_entity.id
_entity.type
_entity.pdbx_description
1 polymer ?
#
loop_
_entity_poly.entity_id
_entity_poly.type
_entity_poly.pdbx_seq_one_letter_code
_entity_poly.pdbx_strand_id
1 'polypeptide(L)'
;MIGMSFGLPTGYALNPARDLGPRLYTAVAGWGLSVFTASNYYFWVPIVAPIVGAVLGGGAYIATISVHHDRQDEIKIAKDLTSSSGRYGSIQAVVDEQSVPTVAA
;
A
#
# COMPACT_ATOMS: atom_id res chain seq x y z
N MET A 1 14.22 12.16 3.83
CA MET A 1 14.29 13.60 4.18
C MET A 1 13.04 14.37 3.74
N ILE A 2 11.82 13.82 3.88
CA ILE A 2 10.62 14.59 3.50
C ILE A 2 10.11 15.44 4.67
N GLY A 3 10.16 14.93 5.89
CA GLY A 3 9.78 15.70 7.09
C GLY A 3 10.68 16.90 7.39
N MET A 4 11.98 16.85 7.06
CA MET A 4 12.89 17.99 7.25
C MET A 4 12.70 19.07 6.18
N SER A 5 12.37 18.69 4.94
CA SER A 5 12.23 19.63 3.83
C SER A 5 10.82 20.20 3.69
N PHE A 6 9.79 19.44 4.06
CA PHE A 6 8.37 19.80 3.87
C PHE A 6 7.49 19.56 5.11
N GLY A 7 8.08 19.32 6.29
CA GLY A 7 7.31 19.06 7.51
C GLY A 7 6.77 20.30 8.21
N LEU A 8 7.35 21.48 7.99
CA LEU A 8 6.96 22.71 8.69
C LEU A 8 5.53 23.22 8.42
N PRO A 9 5.01 23.23 7.16
CA PRO A 9 3.70 23.81 6.91
C PRO A 9 2.53 22.93 7.38
N THR A 10 2.69 21.60 7.40
CA THR A 10 1.57 20.66 7.63
C THR A 10 1.92 19.41 8.44
N GLY A 11 3.13 19.32 9.01
CA GLY A 11 3.55 18.20 9.85
C GLY A 11 3.78 16.88 9.11
N TYR A 12 3.92 16.90 7.78
CA TYR A 12 4.11 15.71 6.93
C TYR A 12 2.94 14.71 7.06
N ALA A 13 1.72 15.18 6.86
CA ALA A 13 0.52 14.35 6.92
C ALA A 13 0.32 13.56 5.60
N LEU A 14 1.23 12.63 5.29
CA LEU A 14 1.18 11.80 4.07
C LEU A 14 0.37 10.51 4.21
N ASN A 15 -0.08 10.17 5.42
CA ASN A 15 -0.82 8.95 5.65
C ASN A 15 -2.12 9.29 6.39
N PRO A 16 -3.30 8.98 5.80
CA PRO A 16 -4.58 9.20 6.47
C PRO A 16 -4.67 8.55 7.85
N ALA A 17 -4.14 7.34 8.03
CA ALA A 17 -4.16 6.63 9.32
C ALA A 17 -3.24 7.29 10.36
N ARG A 18 -2.14 7.93 9.92
CA ARG A 18 -1.22 8.66 10.81
C ARG A 18 -1.89 9.90 11.43
N ASP A 19 -2.82 10.53 10.72
CA ASP A 19 -3.54 11.70 11.25
C ASP A 19 -4.82 11.30 12.00
N LEU A 20 -5.62 10.40 11.42
CA LEU A 20 -6.94 10.05 11.97
C LEU A 20 -6.87 9.30 13.31
N GLY A 21 -5.92 8.38 13.48
CA GLY A 21 -5.80 7.57 14.69
C GLY A 21 -5.54 8.42 15.95
N PRO A 22 -4.47 9.23 15.99
CA PRO A 22 -4.21 10.14 17.09
C PRO A 22 -5.33 11.19 17.30
N ARG A 23 -6.00 11.62 16.23
CA ARG A 23 -7.11 12.58 16.32
C ARG A 23 -8.34 11.97 16.97
N LEU A 24 -8.67 10.71 16.67
CA LEU A 24 -9.74 9.99 17.35
C LEU A 24 -9.40 9.71 18.83
N TYR A 25 -8.16 9.30 19.10
CA TYR A 25 -7.69 9.08 20.47
C TYR A 25 -7.81 10.36 21.31
N THR A 26 -7.34 11.50 20.80
CA THR A 26 -7.43 12.78 21.50
C THR A 26 -8.87 13.25 21.68
N ALA A 27 -9.76 12.98 20.72
CA ALA A 27 -11.19 13.26 20.88
C ALA A 27 -11.80 12.54 22.10
N VAL A 28 -11.43 11.27 22.31
CA VAL A 28 -11.90 10.45 23.45
C VAL A 28 -11.15 10.78 24.74
N ALA A 29 -9.87 11.13 24.65
CA ALA A 29 -9.01 11.43 25.80
C ALA A 29 -9.28 12.80 26.46
N GLY A 30 -10.40 13.45 26.15
CA GLY A 30 -10.86 14.66 26.83
C GLY A 30 -10.73 15.97 26.05
N TRP A 31 -10.11 15.97 24.87
CA TRP A 31 -10.10 17.17 24.00
C TRP A 31 -11.44 17.35 23.25
N GLY A 32 -12.29 16.33 23.22
CA GLY A 32 -13.61 16.36 22.59
C GLY A 32 -13.54 16.56 21.08
N LEU A 33 -14.64 16.98 20.46
CA LEU A 33 -14.73 17.15 19.00
C LEU A 33 -13.94 18.35 18.45
N SER A 34 -13.33 19.16 19.33
CA SER A 34 -12.53 20.33 18.94
C SER A 34 -11.35 19.98 18.03
N VAL A 35 -10.85 18.75 18.14
CA VAL A 35 -9.78 18.22 17.29
C VAL A 35 -10.20 18.09 15.82
N PHE A 36 -11.49 18.00 15.50
CA PHE A 36 -11.99 17.97 14.13
C PHE A 36 -12.33 19.37 13.59
N THR A 37 -12.53 20.36 14.46
CA THR A 37 -12.87 21.74 14.05
C THR A 37 -11.64 22.65 13.96
N ALA A 38 -10.52 22.24 14.54
CA ALA A 38 -9.28 23.02 14.56
C ALA A 38 -8.80 23.42 13.15
N SER A 39 -8.35 24.67 13.01
CA SER A 39 -7.79 25.24 11.77
C SER A 39 -8.73 25.13 10.55
N ASN A 40 -9.98 25.56 10.71
CA ASN A 40 -11.02 25.51 9.68
C ASN A 40 -11.28 24.09 9.16
N TYR A 41 -11.53 23.14 10.06
CA TYR A 41 -11.80 21.73 9.73
C TYR A 41 -10.64 21.04 9.00
N TYR A 42 -9.40 21.30 9.41
CA TYR A 42 -8.21 20.78 8.70
C TYR A 42 -8.12 19.24 8.62
N PHE A 43 -8.86 18.50 9.46
CA PHE A 43 -8.79 17.03 9.55
C PHE A 43 -9.00 16.28 8.22
N TRP A 44 -9.76 16.85 7.26
CA TRP A 44 -10.01 16.19 5.99
C TRP A 44 -8.83 16.30 5.02
N VAL A 45 -7.98 17.32 5.16
CA VAL A 45 -6.85 17.58 4.25
C VAL A 45 -5.82 16.43 4.31
N PRO A 46 -5.34 15.99 5.49
CA PRO A 46 -4.52 14.79 5.65
C PRO A 46 -5.12 13.47 5.13
N ILE A 47 -6.43 13.43 4.88
CA ILE A 47 -7.12 12.23 4.40
C ILE A 47 -7.18 12.27 2.87
N VAL A 48 -7.69 13.37 2.30
CA VAL A 48 -7.93 13.48 0.86
C VAL A 48 -6.65 13.79 0.09
N ALA A 49 -5.82 14.72 0.57
CA ALA A 49 -4.64 15.17 -0.16
C ALA A 49 -3.62 14.04 -0.43
N PRO A 50 -3.33 13.13 0.53
CA PRO A 50 -2.42 12.02 0.24
C PRO A 50 -2.97 10.99 -0.73
N ILE A 51 -4.28 10.75 -0.74
CA ILE A 51 -4.90 9.83 -1.71
C ILE A 51 -4.75 10.39 -3.12
N VAL A 52 -5.09 11.66 -3.31
CA VAL A 52 -4.92 12.34 -4.61
C VAL A 52 -3.44 12.37 -5.00
N GLY A 53 -2.56 12.72 -4.07
CA GLY A 53 -1.11 12.73 -4.29
C GLY A 53 -0.54 11.36 -4.67
N ALA A 54 -1.04 10.28 -4.07
CA ALA A 54 -0.62 8.91 -4.39
C ALA A 54 -1.03 8.51 -5.81
N VAL A 55 -2.26 8.85 -6.23
CA VAL A 55 -2.73 8.57 -7.60
C VAL A 55 -1.91 9.36 -8.62
N LEU A 56 -1.69 10.65 -8.39
CA LEU A 56 -0.91 11.50 -9.30
C LEU A 56 0.56 11.10 -9.33
N GLY A 57 1.17 10.81 -8.17
CA GLY A 57 2.55 10.37 -8.07
C GLY A 57 2.78 8.99 -8.71
N GLY A 58 1.87 8.04 -8.50
CA GLY A 58 1.89 6.75 -9.15
C GLY A 58 1.71 6.87 -10.67
N GLY A 59 0.77 7.70 -11.12
CA GLY A 59 0.60 8.01 -12.54
C GLY A 59 1.85 8.63 -13.18
N ALA A 60 2.49 9.58 -12.49
CA ALA A 60 3.74 10.17 -12.92
C ALA A 60 4.87 9.14 -13.01
N TYR A 61 4.98 8.22 -12.04
CA TYR A 61 5.95 7.12 -12.09
C TYR A 61 5.72 6.23 -13.32
N ILE A 62 4.47 5.86 -13.58
CA ILE A 62 4.14 5.04 -14.74
C ILE A 62 4.55 5.76 -16.04
N ALA A 63 4.12 7.01 -16.19
CA ALA A 63 4.36 7.79 -17.40
C ALA A 63 5.84 8.08 -17.66
N THR A 64 6.60 8.40 -16.62
CA THR A 64 7.98 8.87 -16.76
C THR A 64 9.00 7.75 -16.65
N ILE A 65 8.76 6.74 -15.81
CA ILE A 65 9.72 5.67 -15.55
C ILE A 65 9.23 4.35 -16.14
N SER A 66 8.02 3.90 -15.79
CA SER A 66 7.56 2.55 -16.18
C SER A 66 7.47 2.36 -17.68
N VAL A 67 7.12 3.40 -18.45
CA VAL A 67 7.07 3.34 -19.93
C VAL A 67 8.47 3.22 -20.56
N HIS A 68 9.50 3.69 -19.88
CA HIS A 68 10.87 3.73 -20.39
C HIS A 68 11.75 2.59 -19.87
N HIS A 69 11.22 1.70 -19.02
CA HIS A 69 11.96 0.56 -18.48
C HIS A 69 11.63 -0.73 -19.25
N ASP A 70 12.66 -1.46 -19.66
CA ASP A 70 12.50 -2.73 -20.35
C ASP A 70 11.97 -3.80 -19.37
N ARG A 71 10.75 -4.31 -19.61
CA ARG A 71 10.12 -5.36 -18.80
C ARG A 71 10.71 -6.77 -19.00
N GLN A 72 11.90 -6.85 -19.57
CA GLN A 72 12.56 -8.12 -19.89
C GLN A 72 12.83 -8.95 -18.64
N ASP A 73 13.10 -8.31 -17.51
CA ASP A 73 13.46 -9.01 -16.28
C ASP A 73 12.23 -9.60 -15.56
N GLU A 74 11.08 -8.93 -15.63
CA GLU A 74 9.80 -9.48 -15.16
C GLU A 74 9.39 -10.71 -15.99
N ILE A 75 9.61 -10.66 -17.30
CA ILE A 75 9.29 -11.76 -18.22
C ILE A 75 10.24 -12.95 -18.00
N LYS A 76 11.53 -12.71 -17.72
CA LYS A 76 12.49 -13.77 -17.35
C LYS A 76 12.08 -14.43 -16.03
N ILE A 77 11.78 -13.64 -15.00
CA ILE A 77 11.34 -14.16 -13.70
C ILE A 77 10.03 -14.94 -13.85
N ALA A 78 9.05 -14.44 -14.61
CA ALA A 78 7.80 -15.15 -14.86
C ALA A 78 8.01 -16.48 -15.62
N LYS A 79 8.94 -16.50 -16.59
CA LYS A 79 9.32 -17.72 -17.31
C LYS A 79 10.08 -18.71 -16.42
N ASP A 80 10.95 -18.23 -15.55
CA ASP A 80 11.71 -19.05 -14.60
C ASP A 80 10.79 -19.63 -13.52
N LEU A 81 9.83 -18.85 -13.04
CA LEU A 81 8.78 -19.31 -12.13
C LEU A 81 7.83 -20.30 -12.81
N THR A 82 7.50 -20.11 -14.09
CA THR A 82 6.65 -21.05 -14.85
C THR A 82 7.42 -22.32 -15.20
N SER A 83 8.72 -22.24 -15.50
CA SER A 83 9.62 -23.37 -15.75
C SER A 83 9.88 -24.16 -14.45
N SER A 84 10.04 -23.45 -13.33
CA SER A 84 10.09 -24.04 -12.00
C SER A 84 8.73 -24.61 -11.59
N SER A 85 7.61 -23.93 -11.90
CA SER A 85 6.25 -24.43 -11.67
C SER A 85 5.96 -25.66 -12.51
N GLY A 86 6.49 -25.79 -13.73
CA GLY A 86 6.45 -27.02 -14.52
C GLY A 86 7.22 -28.18 -13.87
N ARG A 87 8.30 -27.89 -13.13
CA ARG A 87 9.00 -28.87 -12.27
C ARG A 87 8.27 -29.14 -10.95
N TYR A 88 7.57 -28.14 -10.41
CA TYR A 88 6.66 -28.30 -9.28
C TYR A 88 5.34 -28.94 -9.68
N GLY A 89 4.94 -28.98 -10.96
CA GLY A 89 3.74 -29.67 -11.42
C GLY A 89 3.91 -31.18 -11.33
N SER A 90 5.12 -31.69 -11.60
CA SER A 90 5.49 -33.06 -11.28
C SER A 90 5.60 -33.32 -9.78
N ILE A 91 6.00 -32.34 -8.98
CA ILE A 91 6.09 -32.49 -7.51
C ILE A 91 4.70 -32.33 -6.87
N GLN A 92 3.81 -31.49 -7.38
CA GLN A 92 2.44 -31.31 -6.90
C GLN A 92 1.59 -32.51 -7.33
N ALA A 93 1.83 -33.09 -8.50
CA ALA A 93 1.25 -34.40 -8.84
C ALA A 93 1.73 -35.50 -7.87
N VAL A 94 3.02 -35.49 -7.45
CA VAL A 94 3.56 -36.45 -6.47
C VAL A 94 3.15 -36.13 -5.02
N VAL A 95 2.93 -34.87 -4.67
CA VAL A 95 2.55 -34.38 -3.33
C VAL A 95 1.03 -34.44 -3.13
N ASP A 96 0.22 -34.21 -4.17
CA ASP A 96 -1.22 -34.48 -4.18
C ASP A 96 -1.49 -35.99 -4.17
N GLU A 97 -0.62 -36.81 -4.77
CA GLU A 97 -0.71 -38.28 -4.66
C GLU A 97 -0.33 -38.80 -3.25
N GLN A 98 0.32 -37.98 -2.41
CA GLN A 98 0.74 -38.35 -1.05
C GLN A 98 -0.03 -37.67 0.10
N SER A 99 -1.05 -36.83 -0.16
CA SER A 99 -1.81 -36.15 0.90
C SER A 99 -3.31 -36.47 0.90
N VAL A 100 -3.61 -37.74 1.23
CA VAL A 100 -4.75 -38.23 2.03
C VAL A 100 -6.20 -38.03 1.50
N PRO A 101 -6.99 -39.12 1.38
CA PRO A 101 -8.43 -39.09 1.21
C PRO A 101 -9.17 -39.04 2.56
N THR A 102 -9.66 -37.86 3.00
CA THR A 102 -10.78 -37.68 3.96
C THR A 102 -11.08 -36.16 4.00
N VAL A 103 -12.24 -35.61 3.64
CA VAL A 103 -13.59 -35.85 4.13
C VAL A 103 -14.58 -35.38 3.06
N ALA A 104 -15.51 -36.27 2.69
CA ALA A 104 -16.76 -35.93 2.03
C ALA A 104 -17.76 -35.41 3.08
N ALA A 105 -18.37 -34.25 2.84
CA ALA A 105 -19.75 -33.82 3.20
C ALA A 105 -19.89 -32.30 3.07
#